data_AF-A0A358DRF5-F1
#
_entry.id   AF-A0A358DRF5-F1
#
_cell.length_a   1.000
_cell.length_b   1.000
_cell.length_c   1.000
_cell.angle_alpha   90.00
_cell.angle_beta   90.00
_cell.angle_gamma   90.00
#
_symmetry.space_group_name_H-M   'P 1'
#
loop_
_entity.id
_entity.type
_entity.pdbx_description
1 polymer ?
#
loop_
_entity_poly.entity_id
_entity_poly.type
_entity_poly.pdbx_seq_one_letter_code
_entity_poly.pdbx_strand_id
1 'polypeptide(L)'
;MRTYWLGILLLTGGCLASDGDREDSSGSGAEAAQTPIEMTGVWLGDDGARLVINSESWGVAEIADYDNLARIAYLRTKPEGQLQFARVHWTAPADNTVWLCVDTQGHERLGLAQSEPALVDRGYPHLTGCLGGPWTRYRNPIDLTGAWTHQGSEPMTITARYWGRRVLHAYLNDNNRAVISNGPYDYDKLTWIDPENGVFYLCVEREHLAEAEEALYSMSEADPTDLENGCQGESWKRYDQTIEVAGLWRDSRGLDLRVSALGWGPLSVVEYDNTKRRAVLERDGLFQVMEWTQPVKEAFFSCVTDQDLESLSAAQESSLEADRSDPGTGGCRDEPWRSLRRPIAVAGRWLDPFGDLIIIDAETWHQARISSYDNLGGLAITVNNQDADRLPGSFSKRAYTPVINDTFYHCEAASGLASFQDAEAAEAIIARAAPEEGGCLSEEAPWETFRRVVDLMGEWRVSRASGEGTTEG
;
A
#
# COMPACT_ATOMS: atom_id res chain seq x y z
N MET A 1 7.27 10.18 65.05
CA MET A 1 6.23 10.17 66.12
C MET A 1 4.93 9.71 65.48
N ARG A 2 4.16 8.83 66.18
CA ARG A 2 2.86 8.22 65.78
C ARG A 2 2.94 7.32 64.52
N THR A 3 2.72 5.99 64.56
CA THR A 3 1.55 5.17 64.98
C THR A 3 0.29 5.51 64.15
N TYR A 4 -0.49 4.56 63.60
CA TYR A 4 -0.89 3.20 64.01
C TYR A 4 -1.04 2.30 62.74
N TRP A 5 -1.03 0.94 62.72
CA TRP A 5 -0.74 -0.12 63.72
C TRP A 5 -0.38 -1.47 63.01
N LEU A 6 -0.49 -2.61 63.71
CA LEU A 6 -0.47 -3.99 63.21
C LEU A 6 -1.78 -4.72 63.61
N GLY A 7 -2.13 -5.84 62.96
CA GLY A 7 -3.25 -6.70 63.40
C GLY A 7 -3.37 -8.00 62.60
N ILE A 8 -2.76 -9.07 63.11
CA ILE A 8 -2.70 -10.42 62.49
C ILE A 8 -3.51 -11.41 63.35
N LEU A 9 -3.81 -12.59 62.79
CA LEU A 9 -4.27 -13.85 63.42
C LEU A 9 -5.78 -14.00 63.71
N LEU A 10 -6.39 -15.20 63.76
CA LEU A 10 -6.22 -16.55 63.13
C LEU A 10 -7.30 -17.47 63.79
N LEU A 11 -7.45 -18.73 63.34
CA LEU A 11 -8.20 -19.85 64.01
C LEU A 11 -9.76 -19.73 63.94
N THR A 12 -10.60 -20.78 63.95
CA THR A 12 -10.44 -22.25 63.83
C THR A 12 -11.81 -22.93 63.57
N GLY A 13 -11.82 -23.99 62.73
CA GLY A 13 -12.49 -25.29 62.99
C GLY A 13 -14.02 -25.44 63.08
N GLY A 14 -14.52 -26.59 62.58
CA GLY A 14 -15.65 -27.29 63.24
C GLY A 14 -16.89 -27.68 62.41
N CYS A 15 -16.79 -28.77 61.65
CA CYS A 15 -17.72 -29.92 61.54
C CYS A 15 -19.29 -29.79 61.55
N LEU A 16 -19.87 -30.71 60.75
CA LEU A 16 -21.22 -31.32 60.78
C LEU A 16 -22.31 -30.78 59.84
N ALA A 17 -23.22 -31.70 59.49
CA ALA A 17 -24.11 -31.66 58.33
C ALA A 17 -25.58 -31.34 58.67
N SER A 18 -26.34 -30.91 57.67
CA SER A 18 -27.68 -31.46 57.43
C SER A 18 -28.04 -31.42 55.94
N ASP A 19 -28.88 -32.35 55.49
CA ASP A 19 -29.72 -32.17 54.31
C ASP A 19 -30.67 -30.98 54.52
N GLY A 20 -31.23 -30.43 53.44
CA GLY A 20 -32.39 -29.54 53.54
C GLY A 20 -32.45 -28.43 52.49
N ASP A 21 -33.30 -28.68 51.50
CA ASP A 21 -34.07 -27.68 50.75
C ASP A 21 -33.39 -26.75 49.74
N ARG A 22 -34.24 -26.36 48.79
CA ARG A 22 -33.96 -25.82 47.48
C ARG A 22 -34.68 -24.48 47.39
N GLU A 23 -33.96 -23.39 47.55
CA GLU A 23 -34.48 -22.06 47.24
C GLU A 23 -33.74 -21.47 46.05
N ASP A 24 -34.51 -21.08 45.05
CA ASP A 24 -34.02 -20.37 43.88
C ASP A 24 -33.46 -19.01 44.30
N SER A 25 -32.15 -18.81 44.13
CA SER A 25 -31.57 -17.47 44.07
C SER A 25 -30.98 -17.24 42.68
N SER A 26 -31.49 -16.19 42.05
CA SER A 26 -31.05 -15.73 40.73
C SER A 26 -29.61 -15.24 40.80
N GLY A 27 -28.67 -16.15 40.55
CA GLY A 27 -27.29 -15.80 40.25
C GLY A 27 -27.26 -15.02 38.93
N SER A 28 -27.25 -13.70 39.01
CA SER A 28 -26.82 -12.87 37.89
C SER A 28 -25.37 -13.27 37.60
N GLY A 29 -25.17 -14.04 36.53
CA GLY A 29 -23.85 -14.32 36.01
C GLY A 29 -23.23 -13.00 35.57
N ALA A 30 -22.50 -12.36 36.48
CA ALA A 30 -21.50 -11.39 36.11
C ALA A 30 -20.42 -12.17 35.35
N GLU A 31 -20.63 -12.27 34.04
CA GLU A 31 -19.68 -12.77 33.07
C GLU A 31 -18.35 -12.06 33.38
N ALA A 32 -17.40 -12.82 33.91
CA ALA A 32 -16.13 -12.26 34.34
C ALA A 32 -15.46 -11.72 33.09
N ALA A 33 -15.38 -10.38 32.96
CA ALA A 33 -14.87 -9.72 31.77
C ALA A 33 -13.47 -10.26 31.47
N GLN A 34 -13.39 -11.16 30.49
CA GLN A 34 -12.17 -11.87 30.14
C GLN A 34 -11.18 -10.81 29.67
N THR A 35 -10.02 -10.75 30.32
CA THR A 35 -8.99 -9.75 29.98
C THR A 35 -8.68 -9.87 28.49
N PRO A 36 -8.83 -8.81 27.68
CA PRO A 36 -8.66 -8.88 26.23
C PRO A 36 -7.35 -9.58 25.85
N ILE A 37 -7.37 -10.32 24.73
CA ILE A 37 -6.19 -11.02 24.24
C ILE A 37 -5.05 -10.01 24.01
N GLU A 38 -3.85 -10.31 24.51
CA GLU A 38 -2.70 -9.37 24.46
C GLU A 38 -2.22 -9.09 23.03
N MET A 39 -2.71 -9.89 22.08
CA MET A 39 -2.46 -9.79 20.65
C MET A 39 -3.36 -8.79 19.90
N THR A 40 -4.30 -8.12 20.59
CA THR A 40 -5.26 -7.19 19.98
C THR A 40 -4.55 -6.10 19.17
N GLY A 41 -4.84 -6.00 17.87
CA GLY A 41 -4.19 -5.05 16.98
C GLY A 41 -4.17 -5.49 15.51
N VAL A 42 -3.41 -4.76 14.69
CA VAL A 42 -3.10 -5.10 13.29
C VAL A 42 -1.65 -5.57 13.23
N TRP A 43 -1.40 -6.67 12.53
CA TRP A 43 -0.08 -7.29 12.42
C TRP A 43 0.23 -7.65 10.97
N LEU A 44 1.48 -7.48 10.55
CA LEU A 44 2.01 -7.76 9.22
C LEU A 44 3.12 -8.81 9.31
N GLY A 45 2.89 -9.97 8.72
CA GLY A 45 3.81 -11.10 8.74
C GLY A 45 4.94 -10.97 7.73
N ASP A 46 6.05 -11.65 7.98
CA ASP A 46 7.17 -11.79 7.04
C ASP A 46 6.78 -12.62 5.78
N ASP A 47 5.74 -13.44 5.89
CA ASP A 47 5.00 -14.11 4.81
C ASP A 47 4.15 -13.16 3.93
N GLY A 48 3.94 -11.92 4.37
CA GLY A 48 3.09 -10.92 3.71
C GLY A 48 1.63 -10.93 4.18
N ALA A 49 1.25 -11.81 5.12
CA ALA A 49 -0.11 -11.87 5.66
C ALA A 49 -0.39 -10.65 6.56
N ARG A 50 -1.59 -10.07 6.42
CA ARG A 50 -2.11 -9.05 7.34
C ARG A 50 -3.14 -9.66 8.26
N LEU A 51 -2.81 -9.78 9.55
CA LEU A 51 -3.73 -10.23 10.60
C LEU A 51 -4.36 -9.02 11.28
N VAL A 52 -5.66 -9.11 11.55
CA VAL A 52 -6.37 -8.19 12.44
C VAL A 52 -6.91 -9.04 13.58
N ILE A 53 -6.49 -8.74 14.81
CA ILE A 53 -6.80 -9.54 16.00
C ILE A 53 -7.56 -8.65 16.98
N ASN A 54 -8.62 -9.19 17.57
CA ASN A 54 -9.36 -8.59 18.68
C ASN A 54 -9.77 -9.72 19.65
N SER A 55 -10.66 -9.45 20.60
CA SER A 55 -11.13 -10.46 21.57
C SER A 55 -11.96 -11.61 20.98
N GLU A 56 -12.48 -11.46 19.77
CA GLU A 56 -13.41 -12.40 19.10
C GLU A 56 -12.84 -13.03 17.82
N SER A 57 -11.88 -12.38 17.16
CA SER A 57 -11.35 -12.83 15.86
C SER A 57 -9.84 -12.73 15.74
N TRP A 58 -9.27 -13.65 14.95
CA TRP A 58 -7.86 -13.72 14.59
C TRP A 58 -7.73 -13.81 13.05
N GLY A 59 -7.61 -12.66 12.41
CA GLY A 59 -7.73 -12.54 10.95
C GLY A 59 -9.13 -12.94 10.48
N VAL A 60 -9.23 -14.00 9.68
CA VAL A 60 -10.50 -14.56 9.17
C VAL A 60 -11.09 -15.66 10.06
N ALA A 61 -10.37 -16.07 11.11
CA ALA A 61 -10.83 -17.08 12.07
C ALA A 61 -11.48 -16.41 13.28
N GLU A 62 -12.40 -17.12 13.93
CA GLU A 62 -12.97 -16.74 15.22
C GLU A 62 -12.11 -17.30 16.36
N ILE A 63 -11.98 -16.59 17.47
CA ILE A 63 -11.30 -17.08 18.68
C ILE A 63 -12.33 -17.86 19.51
N ALA A 64 -12.11 -19.16 19.67
CA ALA A 64 -12.98 -20.02 20.48
C ALA A 64 -12.59 -20.04 21.96
N ASP A 65 -11.30 -19.85 22.27
CA ASP A 65 -10.73 -19.83 23.62
C ASP A 65 -9.29 -19.27 23.56
N TYR A 66 -8.77 -18.69 24.65
CA TYR A 66 -7.38 -18.20 24.73
C TYR A 66 -6.88 -18.05 26.17
N ASP A 67 -5.56 -18.14 26.33
CA ASP A 67 -4.84 -17.90 27.58
C ASP A 67 -3.61 -17.00 27.30
N ASN A 68 -3.66 -15.76 27.78
CA ASN A 68 -2.56 -14.78 27.67
C ASN A 68 -1.30 -15.19 28.45
N LEU A 69 -1.44 -15.87 29.59
CA LEU A 69 -0.30 -16.30 30.41
C LEU A 69 0.44 -17.47 29.75
N ALA A 70 -0.29 -18.42 29.18
CA ALA A 70 0.29 -19.49 28.36
C ALA A 70 0.69 -19.03 26.95
N ARG A 71 0.16 -17.89 26.48
CA ARG A 71 0.28 -17.38 25.10
C ARG A 71 -0.20 -18.38 24.05
N ILE A 72 -1.45 -18.80 24.20
CA ILE A 72 -2.14 -19.73 23.30
C ILE A 72 -3.55 -19.24 22.97
N ALA A 73 -3.99 -19.47 21.73
CA ALA A 73 -5.36 -19.23 21.29
C ALA A 73 -5.84 -20.39 20.43
N TYR A 74 -7.11 -20.73 20.59
CA TYR A 74 -7.80 -21.75 19.83
C TYR A 74 -8.68 -21.08 18.80
N LEU A 75 -8.33 -21.24 17.53
CA LEU A 75 -9.01 -20.62 16.41
C LEU A 75 -10.06 -21.56 15.82
N ARG A 76 -11.22 -21.02 15.46
CA ARG A 76 -12.37 -21.71 14.89
C ARG A 76 -12.59 -21.22 13.46
N THR A 77 -12.60 -22.16 12.52
CA THR A 77 -12.85 -21.90 11.10
C THR A 77 -13.91 -22.86 10.57
N LYS A 78 -14.49 -22.52 9.40
CA LYS A 78 -15.47 -23.38 8.71
C LYS A 78 -15.13 -23.55 7.21
N PRO A 79 -13.92 -24.05 6.87
CA PRO A 79 -13.58 -24.34 5.47
C PRO A 79 -14.61 -25.32 4.89
N GLU A 80 -15.16 -24.98 3.72
CA GLU A 80 -16.17 -25.79 3.00
C GLU A 80 -17.42 -26.17 3.85
N GLY A 81 -17.68 -25.42 4.93
CA GLY A 81 -18.76 -25.68 5.88
C GLY A 81 -18.43 -26.71 6.98
N GLN A 82 -17.29 -27.41 6.92
CA GLN A 82 -16.84 -28.30 7.99
C GLN A 82 -16.18 -27.49 9.11
N LEU A 83 -16.59 -27.72 10.36
CA LEU A 83 -16.02 -27.03 11.51
C LEU A 83 -14.61 -27.56 11.79
N GLN A 84 -13.64 -26.65 11.87
CA GLN A 84 -12.25 -26.99 12.21
C GLN A 84 -11.71 -26.06 13.30
N PHE A 85 -10.81 -26.61 14.11
CA PHE A 85 -10.08 -25.91 15.16
C PHE A 85 -8.58 -26.05 14.95
N ALA A 86 -7.85 -24.96 15.26
CA ALA A 86 -6.40 -24.90 15.28
C ALA A 86 -5.92 -24.26 16.58
N ARG A 87 -4.68 -24.53 17.00
CA ARG A 87 -4.05 -23.86 18.15
C ARG A 87 -2.84 -23.04 17.67
N VAL A 88 -2.83 -21.77 18.05
CA VAL A 88 -1.78 -20.79 17.76
C VAL A 88 -1.06 -20.43 19.04
N HIS A 89 0.26 -20.35 18.97
CA HIS A 89 1.12 -19.85 20.03
C HIS A 89 1.73 -18.51 19.61
N TRP A 90 2.01 -17.64 20.59
CA TRP A 90 2.78 -16.40 20.37
C TRP A 90 3.95 -16.24 21.38
N THR A 91 4.97 -15.48 21.00
CA THR A 91 5.96 -14.92 21.95
C THR A 91 5.37 -13.70 22.66
N ALA A 92 6.00 -13.21 23.73
CA ALA A 92 5.64 -11.87 24.22
C ALA A 92 5.69 -10.86 23.06
N PRO A 93 4.71 -9.97 22.92
CA PRO A 93 4.87 -8.77 22.11
C PRO A 93 6.05 -7.96 22.68
N ALA A 94 7.05 -7.69 21.86
CA ALA A 94 8.23 -6.91 22.21
C ALA A 94 8.65 -6.10 20.98
N ASP A 95 8.88 -4.80 21.16
CA ASP A 95 9.51 -3.95 20.14
C ASP A 95 8.81 -4.03 18.77
N ASN A 96 7.49 -3.83 18.82
CA ASN A 96 6.55 -3.94 17.69
C ASN A 96 6.62 -5.26 16.92
N THR A 97 7.09 -6.32 17.57
CA THR A 97 7.36 -7.61 16.96
C THR A 97 6.77 -8.74 17.81
N VAL A 98 6.23 -9.75 17.14
CA VAL A 98 5.74 -10.98 17.74
C VAL A 98 6.00 -12.15 16.81
N TRP A 99 6.33 -13.30 17.35
CA TRP A 99 6.45 -14.53 16.56
C TRP A 99 5.20 -15.37 16.80
N LEU A 100 4.60 -15.86 15.73
CA LEU A 100 3.43 -16.74 15.74
C LEU A 100 3.77 -18.11 15.16
N CYS A 101 3.23 -19.17 15.74
CA CYS A 101 3.26 -20.48 15.10
C CYS A 101 1.99 -21.30 15.41
N VAL A 102 1.60 -22.15 14.46
CA VAL A 102 0.45 -23.08 14.57
C VAL A 102 1.01 -24.45 14.92
N ASP A 103 0.64 -25.03 16.07
CA ASP A 103 1.15 -26.35 16.48
C ASP A 103 0.19 -27.50 16.14
N THR A 104 -1.10 -27.20 15.98
CA THR A 104 -2.08 -28.15 15.47
C THR A 104 -3.24 -27.46 14.74
N GLN A 105 -3.88 -28.20 13.82
CA GLN A 105 -4.92 -27.72 12.91
C GLN A 105 -5.83 -28.85 12.42
N GLY A 106 -7.05 -28.52 12.00
CA GLY A 106 -7.98 -29.45 11.36
C GLY A 106 -8.83 -30.29 12.32
N HIS A 107 -8.79 -30.01 13.63
CA HIS A 107 -9.60 -30.73 14.62
C HIS A 107 -11.09 -30.41 14.50
N GLU A 108 -11.97 -31.39 14.52
CA GLU A 108 -13.43 -31.14 14.44
C GLU A 108 -14.04 -30.57 15.73
N ARG A 109 -13.28 -30.56 16.85
CA ARG A 109 -13.75 -30.15 18.18
C ARG A 109 -12.65 -29.44 18.97
N LEU A 110 -13.02 -28.34 19.64
CA LEU A 110 -12.13 -27.56 20.53
C LEU A 110 -11.41 -28.44 21.56
N GLY A 111 -12.12 -29.35 22.23
CA GLY A 111 -11.55 -30.23 23.25
C GLY A 111 -10.48 -31.19 22.72
N LEU A 112 -10.48 -31.52 21.41
CA LEU A 112 -9.41 -32.32 20.81
C LEU A 112 -8.14 -31.48 20.66
N ALA A 113 -8.27 -30.28 20.08
CA ALA A 113 -7.16 -29.32 19.96
C ALA A 113 -6.58 -28.91 21.34
N GLN A 114 -7.42 -28.75 22.36
CA GLN A 114 -6.99 -28.48 23.74
C GLN A 114 -6.23 -29.66 24.37
N SER A 115 -6.63 -30.91 24.08
CA SER A 115 -6.03 -32.11 24.66
C SER A 115 -4.76 -32.60 23.96
N GLU A 116 -4.47 -32.12 22.75
CA GLU A 116 -3.27 -32.52 22.01
C GLU A 116 -2.00 -31.94 22.66
N PRO A 117 -0.95 -32.75 22.90
CA PRO A 117 0.31 -32.26 23.46
C PRO A 117 0.93 -31.15 22.62
N ALA A 118 1.31 -30.04 23.26
CA ALA A 118 1.93 -28.92 22.55
C ALA A 118 3.37 -29.27 22.13
N LEU A 119 3.64 -29.24 20.82
CA LEU A 119 4.96 -29.48 20.23
C LEU A 119 5.58 -28.16 19.77
N VAL A 120 5.96 -27.34 20.76
CA VAL A 120 6.39 -25.95 20.56
C VAL A 120 7.70 -25.68 21.30
N ASP A 121 8.76 -25.39 20.53
CA ASP A 121 9.98 -24.77 21.06
C ASP A 121 9.82 -23.24 21.06
N ARG A 122 10.09 -22.61 22.22
CA ARG A 122 10.04 -21.15 22.42
C ARG A 122 11.42 -20.51 22.54
N GLY A 123 12.49 -21.31 22.57
CA GLY A 123 13.85 -20.84 22.83
C GLY A 123 14.45 -20.04 21.67
N TYR A 124 14.22 -20.47 20.43
CA TYR A 124 14.79 -19.85 19.23
C TYR A 124 13.75 -19.72 18.11
N PRO A 125 12.79 -18.77 18.19
CA PRO A 125 11.67 -18.70 17.25
C PRO A 125 12.06 -18.61 15.76
N HIS A 126 13.25 -18.10 15.47
CA HIS A 126 13.81 -17.99 14.12
C HIS A 126 14.50 -19.27 13.59
N LEU A 127 14.63 -20.32 14.41
CA LEU A 127 15.27 -21.61 14.06
C LEU A 127 14.34 -22.80 14.30
N THR A 128 13.66 -22.83 15.44
CA THR A 128 12.85 -23.96 15.92
C THR A 128 11.56 -23.46 16.57
N GLY A 129 10.48 -24.21 16.37
CA GLY A 129 9.15 -23.78 16.76
C GLY A 129 8.10 -24.87 16.69
N CYS A 130 6.86 -24.48 16.38
CA CYS A 130 5.77 -25.43 16.21
C CYS A 130 6.13 -26.50 15.16
N LEU A 131 5.93 -27.77 15.51
CA LEU A 131 6.17 -28.92 14.62
C LEU A 131 7.60 -29.01 14.04
N GLY A 132 8.57 -28.33 14.66
CA GLY A 132 9.97 -28.31 14.23
C GLY A 132 10.30 -27.33 13.10
N GLY A 133 9.34 -26.54 12.62
CA GLY A 133 9.59 -25.41 11.72
C GLY A 133 9.85 -24.10 12.48
N PRO A 134 10.44 -23.07 11.84
CA PRO A 134 10.56 -21.75 12.44
C PRO A 134 9.18 -21.09 12.60
N TRP A 135 9.07 -20.15 13.53
CA TRP A 135 7.88 -19.32 13.71
C TRP A 135 7.82 -18.24 12.62
N THR A 136 6.61 -17.81 12.25
CA THR A 136 6.44 -16.65 11.38
C THR A 136 6.52 -15.38 12.23
N ARG A 137 7.43 -14.47 11.90
CA ARG A 137 7.49 -13.14 12.53
C ARG A 137 6.39 -12.24 11.98
N TYR A 138 5.73 -11.51 12.87
CA TYR A 138 4.77 -10.46 12.59
C TYR A 138 5.19 -9.16 13.27
N ARG A 139 4.83 -8.03 12.67
CA ARG A 139 5.04 -6.69 13.24
C ARG A 139 3.79 -5.85 13.13
N ASN A 140 3.41 -5.09 14.16
CA ASN A 140 2.33 -4.10 14.00
C ASN A 140 2.83 -2.95 13.12
N PRO A 141 1.99 -2.34 12.26
CA PRO A 141 2.41 -1.24 11.40
C PRO A 141 3.12 -0.12 12.17
N ILE A 142 4.18 0.44 11.58
CA ILE A 142 4.74 1.71 12.05
C ILE A 142 3.69 2.82 11.86
N ASP A 143 3.56 3.75 12.80
CA ASP A 143 2.49 4.77 12.77
C ASP A 143 2.61 5.72 11.57
N LEU A 144 3.80 5.82 10.99
CA LEU A 144 4.08 6.51 9.73
C LEU A 144 3.73 5.69 8.47
N THR A 145 2.98 4.58 8.56
CA THR A 145 2.62 3.77 7.38
C THR A 145 1.81 4.58 6.37
N GLY A 146 2.36 4.79 5.17
CA GLY A 146 1.74 5.62 4.14
C GLY A 146 2.72 6.12 3.08
N ALA A 147 2.23 6.96 2.17
CA ALA A 147 3.06 7.71 1.23
C ALA A 147 3.27 9.14 1.77
N TRP A 148 4.51 9.64 1.69
CA TRP A 148 4.93 10.90 2.27
C TRP A 148 5.87 11.67 1.33
N THR A 149 5.78 12.98 1.31
CA THR A 149 6.56 13.86 0.43
C THR A 149 7.28 14.93 1.24
N HIS A 150 8.55 15.18 0.94
CA HIS A 150 9.34 16.26 1.56
C HIS A 150 9.72 17.30 0.52
N GLN A 151 9.26 18.54 0.68
CA GLN A 151 9.70 19.71 -0.10
C GLN A 151 9.79 19.49 -1.63
N GLY A 152 8.82 18.75 -2.21
CA GLY A 152 8.76 18.51 -3.65
C GLY A 152 9.66 17.37 -4.17
N SER A 153 10.25 16.58 -3.29
CA SER A 153 10.90 15.31 -3.64
C SER A 153 9.91 14.30 -4.25
N GLU A 154 10.41 13.19 -4.79
CA GLU A 154 9.54 12.04 -5.06
C GLU A 154 8.88 11.57 -3.75
N PRO A 155 7.61 11.12 -3.79
CA PRO A 155 6.97 10.46 -2.66
C PRO A 155 7.76 9.23 -2.22
N MET A 156 8.00 9.11 -0.91
CA MET A 156 8.49 7.90 -0.28
C MET A 156 7.32 7.14 0.33
N THR A 157 7.30 5.81 0.18
CA THR A 157 6.35 4.96 0.92
C THR A 157 7.06 4.40 2.16
N ILE A 158 6.43 4.55 3.32
CA ILE A 158 6.86 3.96 4.58
C ILE A 158 5.93 2.79 4.91
N THR A 159 6.51 1.67 5.31
CA THR A 159 5.82 0.42 5.69
C THR A 159 6.60 -0.25 6.83
N ALA A 160 6.03 -1.28 7.47
CA ALA A 160 6.72 -2.11 8.47
C ALA A 160 8.01 -2.81 7.98
N ARG A 161 8.36 -2.74 6.68
CA ARG A 161 9.58 -3.33 6.10
C ARG A 161 10.49 -2.35 5.37
N TYR A 162 9.98 -1.18 4.96
CA TYR A 162 10.67 -0.26 4.07
C TYR A 162 10.44 1.19 4.46
N TRP A 163 11.51 1.98 4.36
CA TRP A 163 11.50 3.43 4.49
C TRP A 163 11.92 4.03 3.14
N GLY A 164 10.94 4.34 2.29
CA GLY A 164 11.17 4.64 0.88
C GLY A 164 11.76 3.42 0.16
N ARG A 165 13.03 3.52 -0.26
CA ARG A 165 13.77 2.43 -0.92
C ARG A 165 14.73 1.67 0.01
N ARG A 166 14.90 2.12 1.26
CA ARG A 166 15.77 1.47 2.27
C ARG A 166 14.97 0.46 3.10
N VAL A 167 15.64 -0.54 3.67
CA VAL A 167 15.02 -1.53 4.56
C VAL A 167 14.80 -0.89 5.93
N LEU A 168 13.58 -0.95 6.45
CA LEU A 168 13.26 -0.64 7.85
C LEU A 168 13.62 -1.87 8.70
N HIS A 169 14.67 -1.76 9.50
CA HIS A 169 15.23 -2.88 10.26
C HIS A 169 14.42 -3.17 11.54
N ALA A 170 14.14 -2.11 12.31
CA ALA A 170 13.37 -2.15 13.55
C ALA A 170 12.77 -0.77 13.87
N TYR A 171 11.76 -0.71 14.74
CA TYR A 171 11.13 0.54 15.19
C TYR A 171 10.37 0.38 16.51
N LEU A 172 10.23 1.48 17.22
CA LEU A 172 9.54 1.65 18.50
C LEU A 172 8.52 2.79 18.37
N ASN A 173 7.28 2.45 17.99
CA ASN A 173 6.15 3.39 17.93
C ASN A 173 6.01 4.22 19.23
N ASP A 174 5.92 3.58 20.40
CA ASP A 174 5.79 4.28 21.71
C ASP A 174 6.89 5.30 22.04
N ASN A 175 8.03 5.28 21.32
CA ASN A 175 9.15 6.20 21.51
C ASN A 175 9.50 7.01 20.24
N ASN A 176 8.68 6.88 19.19
CA ASN A 176 8.88 7.44 17.86
C ASN A 176 10.28 7.22 17.26
N ARG A 177 10.82 6.00 17.38
CA ARG A 177 12.16 5.65 16.87
C ARG A 177 12.12 4.58 15.79
N ALA A 178 13.01 4.68 14.82
CA ALA A 178 13.23 3.67 13.79
C ALA A 178 14.73 3.51 13.49
N VAL A 179 15.10 2.35 12.97
CA VAL A 179 16.43 2.09 12.42
C VAL A 179 16.27 1.59 10.99
N ILE A 180 16.91 2.29 10.06
CA ILE A 180 16.97 1.89 8.64
C ILE A 180 18.33 1.31 8.32
N SER A 181 18.38 0.35 7.41
CA SER A 181 19.61 -0.31 6.97
C SER A 181 20.03 0.17 5.58
N ASN A 182 21.30 0.55 5.48
CA ASN A 182 21.98 0.99 4.27
C ASN A 182 22.77 -0.16 3.62
N GLY A 183 23.19 -1.11 4.45
CA GLY A 183 23.91 -2.32 4.07
C GLY A 183 24.19 -3.18 5.30
N PRO A 184 25.02 -4.24 5.16
CA PRO A 184 25.51 -5.01 6.31
C PRO A 184 26.32 -4.11 7.24
N TYR A 185 25.92 -4.02 8.51
CA TYR A 185 26.58 -3.21 9.55
C TYR A 185 26.64 -1.70 9.24
N ASP A 186 25.64 -1.18 8.52
CA ASP A 186 25.47 0.26 8.25
C ASP A 186 23.99 0.63 8.46
N TYR A 187 23.73 1.35 9.56
CA TYR A 187 22.40 1.68 10.06
C TYR A 187 22.26 3.17 10.42
N ASP A 188 21.14 3.78 10.03
CA ASP A 188 20.80 5.14 10.47
C ASP A 188 19.67 5.10 11.50
N LYS A 189 19.81 5.89 12.56
CA LYS A 189 18.79 6.10 13.59
C LYS A 189 17.88 7.25 13.19
N LEU A 190 16.59 6.97 13.14
CA LEU A 190 15.52 7.93 12.87
C LEU A 190 14.70 8.15 14.13
N THR A 191 14.26 9.39 14.34
CA THR A 191 13.23 9.75 15.33
C THR A 191 12.21 10.67 14.67
N TRP A 192 10.94 10.57 15.05
CA TRP A 192 9.87 11.41 14.50
C TRP A 192 9.04 12.15 15.56
N ILE A 193 8.36 13.21 15.13
CA ILE A 193 7.21 13.79 15.81
C ILE A 193 5.96 13.25 15.11
N ASP A 194 4.97 12.81 15.88
CA ASP A 194 3.80 12.09 15.35
C ASP A 194 3.02 12.87 14.30
N PRO A 195 2.37 12.16 13.35
CA PRO A 195 1.63 12.78 12.27
C PRO A 195 0.38 13.51 12.78
N GLU A 196 0.38 14.84 12.72
CA GLU A 196 -0.78 15.68 12.99
C GLU A 196 -1.28 16.32 11.69
N ASN A 197 -2.59 16.24 11.41
CA ASN A 197 -3.22 16.78 10.20
C ASN A 197 -2.53 16.37 8.89
N GLY A 198 -2.00 15.14 8.83
CA GLY A 198 -1.29 14.63 7.65
C GLY A 198 0.14 15.15 7.50
N VAL A 199 0.77 15.65 8.57
CA VAL A 199 2.15 16.16 8.58
C VAL A 199 2.93 15.50 9.70
N PHE A 200 4.09 14.92 9.41
CA PHE A 200 5.05 14.50 10.44
C PHE A 200 6.40 15.18 10.25
N TYR A 201 7.23 15.15 11.29
CA TYR A 201 8.59 15.69 11.26
C TYR A 201 9.60 14.59 11.55
N LEU A 202 10.67 14.52 10.76
CA LEU A 202 11.72 13.52 10.84
C LEU A 202 13.04 14.15 11.28
N CYS A 203 13.68 13.53 12.26
CA CYS A 203 15.10 13.71 12.55
C CYS A 203 15.87 12.45 12.16
N VAL A 204 16.99 12.62 11.46
CA VAL A 204 18.02 11.58 11.32
C VAL A 204 19.04 11.87 12.41
N GLU A 205 18.92 11.21 13.56
CA GLU A 205 19.72 11.54 14.74
C GLU A 205 21.19 11.15 14.58
N ARG A 206 21.45 10.00 13.94
CA ARG A 206 22.78 9.43 13.74
C ARG A 206 22.78 8.55 12.50
N GLU A 207 23.88 8.60 11.75
CA GLU A 207 24.08 7.82 10.53
C GLU A 207 25.27 6.86 10.69
N HIS A 208 25.33 5.81 9.88
CA HIS A 208 26.46 4.87 9.81
C HIS A 208 26.84 4.16 11.12
N LEU A 209 25.83 3.79 11.93
CA LEU A 209 26.00 2.96 13.11
C LEU A 209 26.25 1.49 12.72
N ALA A 210 27.16 0.82 13.43
CA ALA A 210 27.53 -0.57 13.14
C ALA A 210 26.49 -1.60 13.65
N GLU A 211 25.78 -1.27 14.73
CA GLU A 211 24.86 -2.17 15.44
C GLU A 211 23.45 -1.56 15.51
N ALA A 212 22.47 -2.26 14.94
CA ALA A 212 21.08 -1.77 14.88
C ALA A 212 20.38 -1.74 16.25
N GLU A 213 20.78 -2.60 17.18
CA GLU A 213 20.22 -2.65 18.54
C GLU A 213 20.67 -1.43 19.36
N GLU A 214 21.96 -1.09 19.29
CA GLU A 214 22.49 0.14 19.92
C GLU A 214 21.82 1.39 19.32
N ALA A 215 21.65 1.44 18.00
CA ALA A 215 20.96 2.52 17.31
C ALA A 215 19.53 2.73 17.86
N LEU A 216 18.74 1.66 17.96
CA LEU A 216 17.32 1.73 18.35
C LEU A 216 17.12 2.17 19.81
N TYR A 217 17.88 1.59 20.74
CA TYR A 217 17.68 1.81 22.18
C TYR A 217 18.46 2.99 22.75
N SER A 218 19.44 3.54 22.02
CA SER A 218 20.09 4.79 22.40
C SER A 218 19.04 5.89 22.66
N MET A 219 19.22 6.67 23.74
CA MET A 219 18.29 7.77 24.06
C MET A 219 18.20 8.74 22.87
N SER A 220 17.02 9.32 22.62
CA SER A 220 16.90 10.43 21.66
C SER A 220 17.75 11.61 22.13
N GLU A 221 18.59 12.10 21.24
CA GLU A 221 19.31 13.38 21.40
C GLU A 221 18.53 14.55 20.77
N ALA A 222 17.43 14.25 20.07
CA ALA A 222 16.58 15.25 19.42
C ALA A 222 15.56 15.88 20.39
N ASP A 223 15.36 17.19 20.28
CA ASP A 223 14.33 17.96 20.98
C ASP A 223 13.12 18.19 20.04
N PRO A 224 11.95 17.58 20.31
CA PRO A 224 10.75 17.74 19.48
C PRO A 224 10.06 19.10 19.68
N THR A 225 10.51 19.93 20.62
CA THR A 225 9.94 21.27 20.88
C THR A 225 10.63 22.40 20.12
N ASP A 226 11.84 22.15 19.60
CA ASP A 226 12.56 23.05 18.69
C ASP A 226 12.61 22.47 17.27
N LEU A 227 11.70 22.93 16.39
CA LEU A 227 11.67 22.48 15.00
C LEU A 227 12.84 23.01 14.14
N GLU A 228 13.55 24.05 14.59
CA GLU A 228 14.58 24.75 13.83
C GLU A 228 16.00 24.23 14.13
N ASN A 229 16.28 23.81 15.38
CA ASN A 229 17.60 23.31 15.80
C ASN A 229 17.53 21.99 16.59
N GLY A 230 16.32 21.47 16.89
CA GLY A 230 16.16 20.32 17.77
C GLY A 230 16.61 18.99 17.17
N CYS A 231 16.91 18.89 15.88
CA CYS A 231 17.51 17.70 15.28
C CYS A 231 19.04 17.83 15.24
N GLN A 232 19.73 17.55 16.35
CA GLN A 232 21.20 17.62 16.45
C GLN A 232 21.81 19.00 16.09
N GLY A 233 21.07 20.09 16.30
CA GLY A 233 21.48 21.45 15.88
C GLY A 233 20.98 21.85 14.49
N GLU A 234 20.28 20.95 13.78
CA GLU A 234 19.66 21.19 12.47
C GLU A 234 18.13 21.18 12.57
N SER A 235 17.47 21.68 11.51
CA SER A 235 16.02 21.72 11.42
C SER A 235 15.40 20.33 11.19
N TRP A 236 14.26 20.08 11.82
CA TRP A 236 13.49 18.86 11.59
C TRP A 236 12.93 18.82 10.15
N LYS A 237 13.11 17.69 9.46
CA LYS A 237 12.63 17.51 8.09
C LYS A 237 11.12 17.27 8.09
N ARG A 238 10.34 18.27 7.65
CA ARG A 238 8.89 18.14 7.46
C ARG A 238 8.56 17.17 6.33
N TYR A 239 7.58 16.30 6.55
CA TYR A 239 6.98 15.41 5.57
C TYR A 239 5.46 15.54 5.57
N ASP A 240 4.89 15.82 4.40
CA ASP A 240 3.45 15.94 4.19
C ASP A 240 2.92 14.62 3.58
N GLN A 241 1.81 14.09 4.10
CA GLN A 241 1.20 12.83 3.65
C GLN A 241 0.78 13.00 2.20
N THR A 242 1.37 12.25 1.27
CA THR A 242 1.09 12.42 -0.16
C THR A 242 -0.41 12.38 -0.43
N ILE A 243 -0.92 13.44 -1.09
CA ILE A 243 -2.31 13.52 -1.54
C ILE A 243 -2.70 12.22 -2.27
N GLU A 244 -3.83 11.59 -1.94
CA GLU A 244 -4.10 10.20 -2.38
C GLU A 244 -4.23 10.06 -3.91
N VAL A 245 -4.57 11.17 -4.57
CA VAL A 245 -4.62 11.33 -6.04
C VAL A 245 -3.29 11.82 -6.64
N ALA A 246 -2.15 11.70 -5.95
CA ALA A 246 -0.85 12.07 -6.51
C ALA A 246 -0.48 11.20 -7.71
N GLY A 247 0.02 11.84 -8.78
CA GLY A 247 0.41 11.15 -10.00
C GLY A 247 0.36 12.01 -11.24
N LEU A 248 0.62 11.38 -12.38
CA LEU A 248 0.30 11.93 -13.70
C LEU A 248 -1.07 11.38 -14.13
N TRP A 249 -1.97 12.27 -14.48
CA TRP A 249 -3.33 11.97 -14.89
C TRP A 249 -3.63 12.69 -16.21
N ARG A 250 -4.60 12.19 -16.96
CA ARG A 250 -5.10 12.78 -18.20
C ARG A 250 -6.59 12.99 -18.10
N ASP A 251 -7.07 14.14 -18.55
CA ASP A 251 -8.50 14.45 -18.56
C ASP A 251 -9.22 13.99 -19.84
N SER A 252 -10.54 14.14 -19.86
CA SER A 252 -11.40 13.82 -21.01
C SER A 252 -11.16 14.66 -22.28
N ARG A 253 -10.24 15.64 -22.24
CA ARG A 253 -9.82 16.47 -23.38
C ARG A 253 -8.39 16.15 -23.83
N GLY A 254 -7.82 15.04 -23.34
CA GLY A 254 -6.45 14.61 -23.65
C GLY A 254 -5.36 15.39 -22.91
N LEU A 255 -5.69 16.30 -22.00
CA LEU A 255 -4.70 17.14 -21.31
C LEU A 255 -4.11 16.43 -20.09
N ASP A 256 -2.78 16.37 -20.05
CA ASP A 256 -2.03 15.87 -18.90
C ASP A 256 -2.00 16.85 -17.74
N LEU A 257 -2.10 16.29 -16.53
CA LEU A 257 -2.21 16.97 -15.26
C LEU A 257 -1.38 16.19 -14.22
N ARG A 258 -0.30 16.80 -13.71
CA ARG A 258 0.45 16.24 -12.58
C ARG A 258 -0.16 16.75 -11.27
N VAL A 259 -0.56 15.83 -10.40
CA VAL A 259 -1.07 16.12 -9.04
C VAL A 259 -0.02 15.66 -8.02
N SER A 260 0.20 16.48 -6.99
CA SER A 260 1.18 16.27 -5.92
C SER A 260 0.83 17.14 -4.70
N ALA A 261 1.50 16.95 -3.57
CA ALA A 261 1.32 17.76 -2.37
C ALA A 261 1.62 19.27 -2.56
N LEU A 262 2.36 19.65 -3.61
CA LEU A 262 2.70 21.05 -3.92
C LEU A 262 1.88 21.65 -5.08
N GLY A 263 1.20 20.83 -5.88
CA GLY A 263 0.58 21.34 -7.10
C GLY A 263 -0.39 20.39 -7.78
N TRP A 264 -1.44 20.99 -8.36
CA TRP A 264 -2.53 20.35 -9.08
C TRP A 264 -2.52 20.86 -10.53
N GLY A 265 -1.58 20.35 -11.33
CA GLY A 265 -1.22 20.90 -12.62
C GLY A 265 -0.65 22.31 -12.48
N PRO A 266 -1.20 23.34 -13.16
CA PRO A 266 -0.76 24.73 -13.07
C PRO A 266 -1.40 25.50 -11.89
N LEU A 267 -1.67 24.83 -10.77
CA LEU A 267 -2.19 25.41 -9.54
C LEU A 267 -1.29 24.99 -8.38
N SER A 268 -1.00 25.91 -7.46
CA SER A 268 -0.33 25.60 -6.19
C SER A 268 -1.30 24.83 -5.30
N VAL A 269 -0.85 23.80 -4.57
CA VAL A 269 -1.65 23.18 -3.50
C VAL A 269 -1.25 23.86 -2.18
N VAL A 270 -2.22 24.43 -1.47
CA VAL A 270 -1.98 25.17 -0.20
C VAL A 270 -2.25 24.30 1.01
N GLU A 271 -3.37 23.57 0.99
CA GLU A 271 -3.77 22.60 2.01
C GLU A 271 -4.62 21.50 1.37
N TYR A 272 -4.67 20.32 1.98
CA TYR A 272 -5.54 19.23 1.56
C TYR A 272 -5.84 18.26 2.71
N ASP A 273 -6.96 17.58 2.59
CA ASP A 273 -7.46 16.58 3.53
C ASP A 273 -7.88 15.34 2.73
N ASN A 274 -7.08 14.27 2.83
CA ASN A 274 -7.35 12.99 2.16
C ASN A 274 -8.62 12.30 2.68
N THR A 275 -9.03 12.55 3.93
CA THR A 275 -10.24 11.96 4.54
C THR A 275 -11.49 12.62 3.97
N LYS A 276 -11.49 13.95 3.85
CA LYS A 276 -12.57 14.71 3.20
C LYS A 276 -12.52 14.61 1.68
N ARG A 277 -11.35 14.30 1.11
CA ARG A 277 -11.02 14.39 -0.32
C ARG A 277 -11.23 15.80 -0.87
N ARG A 278 -10.60 16.76 -0.20
CA ARG A 278 -10.71 18.21 -0.45
C ARG A 278 -9.32 18.85 -0.41
N ALA A 279 -9.07 19.83 -1.26
CA ALA A 279 -7.87 20.66 -1.28
C ALA A 279 -8.23 22.13 -1.52
N VAL A 280 -7.45 23.05 -0.95
CA VAL A 280 -7.43 24.45 -1.38
C VAL A 280 -6.24 24.63 -2.32
N LEU A 281 -6.53 25.14 -3.50
CA LEU A 281 -5.56 25.43 -4.54
C LEU A 281 -5.45 26.95 -4.74
N GLU A 282 -4.28 27.43 -5.14
CA GLU A 282 -3.99 28.84 -5.36
C GLU A 282 -3.44 29.09 -6.77
N ARG A 283 -3.78 30.27 -7.31
CA ARG A 283 -3.12 30.89 -8.46
C ARG A 283 -3.24 32.39 -8.39
N ASP A 284 -2.11 33.08 -8.58
CA ASP A 284 -2.02 34.54 -8.73
C ASP A 284 -2.74 35.32 -7.58
N GLY A 285 -2.75 34.75 -6.37
CA GLY A 285 -3.40 35.31 -5.19
C GLY A 285 -4.90 34.99 -5.03
N LEU A 286 -5.50 34.26 -5.98
CA LEU A 286 -6.87 33.74 -5.88
C LEU A 286 -6.86 32.28 -5.44
N PHE A 287 -7.84 31.92 -4.63
CA PHE A 287 -8.00 30.59 -4.05
C PHE A 287 -9.23 29.89 -4.66
N GLN A 288 -9.16 28.56 -4.75
CA GLN A 288 -10.27 27.71 -5.17
C GLN A 288 -10.30 26.41 -4.35
N VAL A 289 -11.50 25.90 -4.10
CA VAL A 289 -11.71 24.62 -3.41
C VAL A 289 -11.89 23.53 -4.46
N MET A 290 -11.08 22.49 -4.35
CA MET A 290 -11.11 21.30 -5.19
C MET A 290 -11.53 20.09 -4.36
N GLU A 291 -12.46 19.30 -4.85
CA GLU A 291 -12.80 17.98 -4.30
C GLU A 291 -12.48 16.87 -5.29
N TRP A 292 -12.34 15.64 -4.78
CA TRP A 292 -12.21 14.45 -5.62
C TRP A 292 -12.97 13.23 -5.07
N THR A 293 -13.29 12.31 -5.98
CA THR A 293 -13.84 10.99 -5.64
C THR A 293 -12.73 10.02 -5.26
N GLN A 294 -13.06 8.96 -4.51
CA GLN A 294 -12.13 7.85 -4.28
C GLN A 294 -11.60 7.32 -5.63
N PRO A 295 -10.27 7.09 -5.78
CA PRO A 295 -9.75 6.47 -6.99
C PRO A 295 -10.21 5.03 -7.17
N VAL A 296 -10.68 4.69 -8.38
CA VAL A 296 -11.14 3.35 -8.76
C VAL A 296 -10.57 3.00 -10.13
N LYS A 297 -9.91 1.84 -10.27
CA LYS A 297 -9.29 1.35 -11.53
C LYS A 297 -8.47 2.44 -12.26
N GLU A 298 -7.51 3.05 -11.55
CA GLU A 298 -6.66 4.11 -12.10
C GLU A 298 -7.40 5.34 -12.68
N ALA A 299 -8.62 5.59 -12.21
CA ALA A 299 -9.42 6.76 -12.54
C ALA A 299 -10.00 7.41 -11.28
N PHE A 300 -10.24 8.71 -11.33
CA PHE A 300 -11.02 9.45 -10.35
C PHE A 300 -11.72 10.64 -11.03
N PHE A 301 -12.58 11.33 -10.30
CA PHE A 301 -13.23 12.56 -10.75
C PHE A 301 -12.85 13.71 -9.82
N SER A 302 -12.62 14.90 -10.39
CA SER A 302 -12.31 16.13 -9.66
C SER A 302 -13.34 17.23 -9.92
N CYS A 303 -13.72 17.98 -8.90
CA CYS A 303 -14.66 19.09 -8.98
C CYS A 303 -14.08 20.35 -8.34
N VAL A 304 -14.26 21.52 -8.99
CA VAL A 304 -14.03 22.82 -8.36
C VAL A 304 -15.36 23.26 -7.72
N THR A 305 -15.50 23.10 -6.41
CA THR A 305 -16.73 23.47 -5.69
C THR A 305 -16.86 24.96 -5.47
N ASP A 306 -15.73 25.64 -5.25
CA ASP A 306 -15.67 27.08 -5.05
C ASP A 306 -14.40 27.66 -5.71
N GLN A 307 -14.45 28.92 -6.14
CA GLN A 307 -13.37 29.54 -6.93
C GLN A 307 -13.40 31.08 -6.82
N ASP A 308 -12.35 31.71 -7.32
CA ASP A 308 -12.18 33.16 -7.35
C ASP A 308 -12.23 33.80 -5.94
N LEU A 309 -11.83 33.03 -4.92
CA LEU A 309 -11.85 33.44 -3.52
C LEU A 309 -10.62 34.31 -3.21
N GLU A 310 -10.84 35.48 -2.62
CA GLU A 310 -9.79 36.49 -2.38
C GLU A 310 -8.86 36.16 -1.18
N SER A 311 -9.09 35.06 -0.45
CA SER A 311 -8.24 34.66 0.68
C SER A 311 -8.31 33.16 1.01
N LEU A 312 -7.24 32.66 1.64
CA LEU A 312 -7.20 31.30 2.20
C LEU A 312 -8.32 31.07 3.23
N SER A 313 -8.60 32.05 4.10
CA SER A 313 -9.67 31.94 5.10
C SER A 313 -11.05 31.76 4.45
N ALA A 314 -11.36 32.48 3.36
CA ALA A 314 -12.60 32.26 2.62
C ALA A 314 -12.68 30.84 2.02
N ALA A 315 -11.55 30.28 1.55
CA ALA A 315 -11.49 28.90 1.04
C ALA A 315 -11.58 27.84 2.15
N GLN A 316 -11.07 28.13 3.36
CA GLN A 316 -11.22 27.28 4.54
C GLN A 316 -12.66 27.29 5.08
N GLU A 317 -13.33 28.44 5.06
CA GLU A 317 -14.71 28.62 5.52
C GLU A 317 -15.78 28.21 4.48
N SER A 318 -15.39 27.99 3.22
CA SER A 318 -16.33 27.59 2.15
C SER A 318 -17.00 26.25 2.45
N SER A 319 -18.33 26.31 2.61
CA SER A 319 -19.24 25.18 2.84
C SER A 319 -19.87 24.64 1.56
N LEU A 320 -19.33 24.96 0.38
CA LEU A 320 -19.75 24.37 -0.89
C LEU A 320 -19.11 23.00 -1.05
N GLU A 321 -19.95 21.96 -1.01
CA GLU A 321 -19.58 20.56 -1.28
C GLU A 321 -20.14 20.10 -2.62
N ALA A 322 -19.46 19.15 -3.27
CA ALA A 322 -19.95 18.53 -4.50
C ALA A 322 -20.76 17.26 -4.21
N ASP A 323 -21.85 17.03 -4.97
CA ASP A 323 -22.55 15.75 -4.90
C ASP A 323 -21.73 14.67 -5.62
N ARG A 324 -21.39 13.63 -4.85
CA ARG A 324 -20.56 12.48 -5.26
C ARG A 324 -21.41 11.28 -5.70
N SER A 325 -22.74 11.40 -5.73
CA SER A 325 -23.67 10.30 -6.02
C SER A 325 -23.62 9.83 -7.48
N ASP A 326 -23.53 10.76 -8.43
CA ASP A 326 -23.31 10.48 -9.86
C ASP A 326 -22.34 11.51 -10.50
N PRO A 327 -21.03 11.37 -10.25
CA PRO A 327 -20.03 12.32 -10.77
C PRO A 327 -19.88 12.29 -12.30
N GLY A 328 -20.46 11.28 -12.96
CA GLY A 328 -20.45 11.15 -14.42
C GLY A 328 -21.49 12.01 -15.13
N THR A 329 -22.56 12.44 -14.44
CA THR A 329 -23.66 13.21 -15.03
C THR A 329 -23.91 14.57 -14.39
N GLY A 330 -23.47 14.80 -13.14
CA GLY A 330 -23.67 16.07 -12.46
C GLY A 330 -22.95 16.16 -11.10
N GLY A 331 -23.43 17.05 -10.24
CA GLY A 331 -22.97 17.17 -8.85
C GLY A 331 -21.80 18.14 -8.62
N CYS A 332 -21.12 18.58 -9.67
CA CYS A 332 -20.12 19.64 -9.58
C CYS A 332 -20.73 21.00 -9.96
N ARG A 333 -21.44 21.64 -9.01
CA ARG A 333 -22.20 22.89 -9.26
C ARG A 333 -23.18 22.75 -10.44
N ASP A 334 -23.97 21.67 -10.42
CA ASP A 334 -24.88 21.22 -11.48
C ASP A 334 -24.23 20.78 -12.81
N GLU A 335 -22.89 20.82 -12.94
CA GLU A 335 -22.13 20.27 -14.07
C GLU A 335 -21.52 18.88 -13.74
N PRO A 336 -21.17 18.05 -14.74
CA PRO A 336 -20.41 16.81 -14.53
C PRO A 336 -19.02 17.07 -13.95
N TRP A 337 -18.50 16.13 -13.14
CA TRP A 337 -17.14 16.24 -12.62
C TRP A 337 -16.10 16.00 -13.73
N ARG A 338 -14.93 16.62 -13.62
CA ARG A 338 -13.81 16.36 -14.55
C ARG A 338 -13.22 14.98 -14.29
N SER A 339 -13.45 14.03 -15.19
CA SER A 339 -12.81 12.71 -15.14
C SER A 339 -11.30 12.83 -15.40
N LEU A 340 -10.51 12.15 -14.57
CA LEU A 340 -9.06 12.05 -14.63
C LEU A 340 -8.66 10.57 -14.58
N ARG A 341 -7.82 10.12 -15.52
CA ARG A 341 -7.35 8.73 -15.62
C ARG A 341 -5.84 8.68 -15.75
N ARG A 342 -5.18 7.63 -15.27
CA ARG A 342 -3.75 7.43 -15.58
C ARG A 342 -3.60 7.31 -17.09
N PRO A 343 -2.60 7.96 -17.73
CA PRO A 343 -2.27 7.70 -19.12
C PRO A 343 -2.03 6.20 -19.37
N ILE A 344 -2.21 5.75 -20.62
CA ILE A 344 -1.91 4.36 -20.98
C ILE A 344 -0.42 4.06 -20.71
N ALA A 345 -0.14 2.95 -20.02
CA ALA A 345 1.18 2.64 -19.46
C ALA A 345 2.27 2.42 -20.54
N VAL A 346 1.86 2.14 -21.78
CA VAL A 346 2.71 1.93 -22.96
C VAL A 346 2.76 3.16 -23.90
N ALA A 347 2.31 4.33 -23.44
CA ALA A 347 2.48 5.57 -24.20
C ALA A 347 3.97 5.83 -24.50
N GLY A 348 4.28 6.24 -25.73
CA GLY A 348 5.64 6.48 -26.18
C GLY A 348 5.86 6.30 -27.68
N ARG A 349 7.14 6.32 -28.07
CA ARG A 349 7.62 6.05 -29.42
C ARG A 349 8.37 4.73 -29.41
N TRP A 350 7.93 3.79 -30.24
CA TRP A 350 8.37 2.40 -30.23
C TRP A 350 8.72 1.93 -31.64
N LEU A 351 9.67 1.01 -31.73
CA LEU A 351 9.92 0.19 -32.91
C LEU A 351 9.26 -1.17 -32.68
N ASP A 352 8.46 -1.62 -33.65
CA ASP A 352 7.90 -2.97 -33.66
C ASP A 352 8.96 -4.02 -34.09
N PRO A 353 8.61 -5.32 -34.18
CA PRO A 353 9.54 -6.36 -34.64
C PRO A 353 10.07 -6.19 -36.07
N PHE A 354 9.40 -5.41 -36.91
CA PHE A 354 9.78 -5.16 -38.31
C PHE A 354 10.65 -3.89 -38.45
N GLY A 355 10.69 -3.06 -37.42
CA GLY A 355 11.43 -1.80 -37.35
C GLY A 355 10.59 -0.56 -37.69
N ASP A 356 9.26 -0.71 -37.79
CA ASP A 356 8.35 0.40 -38.07
C ASP A 356 8.07 1.24 -36.81
N LEU A 357 7.91 2.55 -37.01
CA LEU A 357 7.68 3.51 -35.92
C LEU A 357 6.21 3.48 -35.46
N ILE A 358 5.98 2.90 -34.30
CA ILE A 358 4.69 2.93 -33.60
C ILE A 358 4.70 4.05 -32.56
N ILE A 359 3.77 4.99 -32.70
CA ILE A 359 3.51 6.04 -31.71
C ILE A 359 2.24 5.64 -30.96
N ILE A 360 2.30 5.61 -29.63
CA ILE A 360 1.15 5.34 -28.77
C ILE A 360 0.98 6.54 -27.85
N ASP A 361 -0.22 7.12 -27.80
CA ASP A 361 -0.52 8.28 -26.95
C ASP A 361 -1.86 8.11 -26.20
N ALA A 362 -2.55 9.22 -25.92
CA ALA A 362 -3.85 9.23 -25.24
C ALA A 362 -4.98 8.62 -26.08
N GLU A 363 -4.95 8.90 -27.36
CA GLU A 363 -6.07 8.76 -28.29
C GLU A 363 -5.74 7.77 -29.40
N THR A 364 -4.46 7.49 -29.65
CA THR A 364 -4.02 6.68 -30.79
C THR A 364 -3.05 5.58 -30.37
N TRP A 365 -3.21 4.43 -31.00
CA TRP A 365 -2.24 3.35 -31.09
C TRP A 365 -1.83 3.24 -32.55
N HIS A 366 -0.74 3.91 -32.89
CA HIS A 366 -0.29 4.20 -34.27
C HIS A 366 -1.38 4.91 -35.09
N GLN A 367 -2.16 4.18 -35.88
CA GLN A 367 -3.25 4.73 -36.71
C GLN A 367 -4.64 4.45 -36.14
N ALA A 368 -4.78 3.50 -35.21
CA ALA A 368 -6.08 3.12 -34.63
C ALA A 368 -6.39 3.98 -33.41
N ARG A 369 -7.63 4.45 -33.28
CA ARG A 369 -8.04 5.27 -32.14
C ARG A 369 -8.32 4.40 -30.90
N ILE A 370 -7.68 4.70 -29.78
CA ILE A 370 -7.95 4.08 -28.48
C ILE A 370 -9.35 4.48 -28.02
N SER A 371 -10.21 3.50 -27.78
CA SER A 371 -11.58 3.69 -27.27
C SER A 371 -11.67 3.43 -25.76
N SER A 372 -10.84 2.52 -25.23
CA SER A 372 -10.65 2.32 -23.79
C SER A 372 -9.32 1.60 -23.51
N TYR A 373 -8.87 1.62 -22.26
CA TYR A 373 -7.76 0.78 -21.78
C TYR A 373 -7.88 0.52 -20.27
N ASP A 374 -7.21 -0.54 -19.83
CA ASP A 374 -7.01 -0.93 -18.44
C ASP A 374 -5.53 -1.29 -18.27
N ASN A 375 -4.75 -0.43 -17.62
CA ASN A 375 -3.32 -0.63 -17.40
C ASN A 375 -3.04 -1.82 -16.46
N LEU A 376 -3.87 -2.00 -15.42
CA LEU A 376 -3.77 -3.14 -14.50
C LEU A 376 -4.17 -4.44 -15.20
N GLY A 377 -5.18 -4.35 -16.07
CA GLY A 377 -5.62 -5.39 -17.01
C GLY A 377 -4.63 -5.67 -18.14
N GLY A 378 -3.69 -4.76 -18.44
CA GLY A 378 -2.80 -4.87 -19.59
C GLY A 378 -3.59 -4.97 -20.90
N LEU A 379 -4.68 -4.19 -21.03
CA LEU A 379 -5.64 -4.28 -22.13
C LEU A 379 -5.93 -2.90 -22.73
N ALA A 380 -6.20 -2.86 -24.04
CA ALA A 380 -6.74 -1.70 -24.74
C ALA A 380 -7.77 -2.14 -25.80
N ILE A 381 -8.81 -1.34 -26.00
CA ILE A 381 -9.72 -1.48 -27.14
C ILE A 381 -9.41 -0.34 -28.12
N THR A 382 -9.05 -0.69 -29.35
CA THR A 382 -8.78 0.28 -30.42
C THR A 382 -9.81 0.13 -31.54
N VAL A 383 -10.15 1.22 -32.22
CA VAL A 383 -10.98 1.21 -33.43
C VAL A 383 -10.18 1.74 -34.62
N ASN A 384 -10.19 1.01 -35.73
CA ASN A 384 -9.53 1.44 -36.96
C ASN A 384 -10.29 2.63 -37.58
N ASN A 385 -9.58 3.52 -38.26
CA ASN A 385 -10.22 4.62 -38.99
C ASN A 385 -11.10 4.06 -40.14
N GLN A 386 -12.06 4.87 -40.60
CA GLN A 386 -13.02 4.47 -41.65
C GLN A 386 -12.36 4.33 -43.04
N ASP A 387 -11.17 4.91 -43.20
CA ASP A 387 -10.32 4.87 -44.40
C ASP A 387 -9.14 3.90 -44.28
N ALA A 388 -9.06 3.10 -43.20
CA ALA A 388 -7.99 2.13 -43.02
C ALA A 388 -8.04 0.99 -44.06
N ASP A 389 -6.91 0.69 -44.70
CA ASP A 389 -6.77 -0.36 -45.74
C ASP A 389 -7.22 -1.75 -45.26
N ARG A 390 -7.14 -2.01 -43.95
CA ARG A 390 -7.53 -3.29 -43.33
C ARG A 390 -8.57 -3.06 -42.24
N LEU A 391 -9.72 -3.74 -42.39
CA LEU A 391 -10.83 -3.77 -41.44
C LEU A 391 -11.27 -2.35 -40.98
N PRO A 392 -11.65 -1.46 -41.92
CA PRO A 392 -12.03 -0.08 -41.62
C PRO A 392 -13.21 -0.01 -40.64
N GLY A 393 -13.13 0.92 -39.68
CA GLY A 393 -14.16 1.12 -38.67
C GLY A 393 -14.35 -0.02 -37.66
N SER A 394 -13.59 -1.11 -37.75
CA SER A 394 -13.69 -2.25 -36.84
C SER A 394 -12.95 -2.02 -35.53
N PHE A 395 -13.39 -2.73 -34.49
CA PHE A 395 -12.76 -2.76 -33.18
C PHE A 395 -11.79 -3.94 -33.04
N SER A 396 -10.72 -3.72 -32.29
CA SER A 396 -9.76 -4.73 -31.85
C SER A 396 -9.51 -4.63 -30.36
N LYS A 397 -9.42 -5.77 -29.69
CA LYS A 397 -8.93 -5.91 -28.31
C LYS A 397 -7.44 -6.25 -28.36
N ARG A 398 -6.61 -5.38 -27.80
CA ARG A 398 -5.16 -5.55 -27.66
C ARG A 398 -4.83 -5.91 -26.22
N ALA A 399 -3.85 -6.77 -26.02
CA ALA A 399 -3.19 -6.90 -24.71
C ALA A 399 -1.74 -6.44 -24.78
N TYR A 400 -1.21 -5.99 -23.65
CA TYR A 400 0.17 -5.55 -23.51
C TYR A 400 0.73 -5.85 -22.12
N THR A 401 2.04 -6.03 -22.03
CA THR A 401 2.75 -6.10 -20.76
C THR A 401 3.10 -4.70 -20.23
N PRO A 402 3.39 -4.55 -18.93
CA PRO A 402 4.11 -3.37 -18.43
C PRO A 402 5.42 -3.16 -19.20
N VAL A 403 5.87 -1.89 -19.29
CA VAL A 403 7.18 -1.54 -19.84
C VAL A 403 8.26 -1.94 -18.84
N ILE A 404 9.20 -2.79 -19.26
CA ILE A 404 10.37 -3.21 -18.48
C ILE A 404 11.60 -3.01 -19.36
N ASN A 405 12.63 -2.32 -18.85
CA ASN A 405 13.88 -2.03 -19.58
C ASN A 405 13.63 -1.49 -21.01
N ASP A 406 12.79 -0.45 -21.10
CA ASP A 406 12.42 0.22 -22.36
C ASP A 406 11.85 -0.71 -23.45
N THR A 407 11.27 -1.84 -23.03
CA THR A 407 10.63 -2.83 -23.89
C THR A 407 9.26 -3.20 -23.32
N PHE A 408 8.29 -3.49 -24.19
CA PHE A 408 7.05 -4.17 -23.80
C PHE A 408 6.63 -5.16 -24.89
N TYR A 409 5.70 -6.05 -24.56
CA TYR A 409 5.14 -7.03 -25.48
C TYR A 409 3.68 -6.66 -25.79
N HIS A 410 3.28 -6.74 -27.06
CA HIS A 410 1.93 -6.48 -27.57
C HIS A 410 1.32 -7.73 -28.24
N CYS A 411 0.01 -7.89 -28.14
CA CYS A 411 -0.76 -8.84 -28.96
C CYS A 411 -2.10 -8.22 -29.38
N GLU A 412 -2.60 -8.58 -30.56
CA GLU A 412 -3.99 -8.30 -30.95
C GLU A 412 -4.86 -9.52 -30.58
N ALA A 413 -5.37 -9.53 -29.34
CA ALA A 413 -6.12 -10.65 -28.77
C ALA A 413 -7.46 -10.92 -29.49
N ALA A 414 -8.09 -9.90 -30.09
CA ALA A 414 -9.21 -10.08 -31.01
C ALA A 414 -9.31 -8.89 -31.97
N SER A 415 -9.79 -9.08 -33.20
CA SER A 415 -9.95 -8.00 -34.17
C SER A 415 -11.05 -8.23 -35.21
N GLY A 416 -11.38 -7.17 -35.96
CA GLY A 416 -12.48 -7.18 -36.93
C GLY A 416 -13.87 -7.14 -36.27
N LEU A 417 -13.95 -6.73 -35.01
CA LEU A 417 -15.18 -6.75 -34.21
C LEU A 417 -16.08 -5.57 -34.59
N ALA A 418 -17.40 -5.79 -34.57
CA ALA A 418 -18.38 -4.84 -35.09
C ALA A 418 -18.66 -3.66 -34.14
N SER A 419 -18.47 -3.85 -32.83
CA SER A 419 -18.74 -2.84 -31.81
C SER A 419 -17.71 -2.84 -30.67
N PHE A 420 -17.75 -1.77 -29.88
CA PHE A 420 -17.01 -1.67 -28.62
C PHE A 420 -17.41 -2.78 -27.64
N GLN A 421 -18.70 -3.12 -27.56
CA GLN A 421 -19.23 -4.15 -26.68
C GLN A 421 -18.72 -5.54 -27.07
N ASP A 422 -18.61 -5.84 -28.37
CA ASP A 422 -18.02 -7.10 -28.84
C ASP A 422 -16.53 -7.18 -28.44
N ALA A 423 -15.79 -6.07 -28.53
CA ALA A 423 -14.39 -6.00 -28.11
C ALA A 423 -14.19 -6.04 -26.59
N GLU A 424 -15.14 -5.52 -25.81
CA GLU A 424 -15.15 -5.66 -24.36
C GLU A 424 -15.44 -7.11 -23.95
N ALA A 425 -16.41 -7.76 -24.59
CA ALA A 425 -16.81 -9.14 -24.32
C ALA A 425 -15.84 -10.22 -24.85
N ALA A 426 -15.02 -9.91 -25.86
CA ALA A 426 -14.05 -10.86 -26.41
C ALA A 426 -13.07 -11.35 -25.33
N GLU A 427 -12.95 -12.66 -25.15
CA GLU A 427 -11.99 -13.23 -24.20
C GLU A 427 -10.54 -12.94 -24.63
N ALA A 428 -9.66 -12.74 -23.65
CA ALA A 428 -8.23 -12.54 -23.87
C ALA A 428 -7.45 -13.26 -22.78
N ILE A 429 -6.72 -14.31 -23.16
CA ILE A 429 -5.80 -15.01 -22.27
C ILE A 429 -4.45 -14.27 -22.32
N ILE A 430 -4.04 -13.68 -21.20
CA ILE A 430 -2.79 -12.92 -21.11
C ILE A 430 -1.76 -13.72 -20.31
N ALA A 431 -0.86 -14.42 -21.01
CA ALA A 431 0.24 -15.18 -20.41
C ALA A 431 1.38 -14.26 -19.92
N ARG A 432 1.09 -13.39 -18.93
CA ARG A 432 2.00 -12.31 -18.49
C ARG A 432 3.33 -12.76 -17.91
N ALA A 433 3.43 -14.00 -17.42
CA ALA A 433 4.62 -14.51 -16.73
C ALA A 433 5.77 -14.87 -17.68
N ALA A 434 5.45 -15.17 -18.95
CA ALA A 434 6.43 -15.56 -19.96
C ALA A 434 5.94 -15.17 -21.37
N PRO A 435 5.94 -13.86 -21.73
CA PRO A 435 5.52 -13.40 -23.05
C PRO A 435 6.41 -13.93 -24.19
N GLU A 436 7.61 -14.42 -23.88
CA GLU A 436 8.51 -15.08 -24.83
C GLU A 436 8.14 -16.56 -25.10
N GLU A 437 7.25 -17.15 -24.29
CA GLU A 437 6.91 -18.59 -24.34
C GLU A 437 5.49 -18.88 -24.87
N GLY A 438 4.58 -17.89 -24.93
CA GLY A 438 3.21 -18.12 -25.42
C GLY A 438 2.34 -16.87 -25.58
N GLY A 439 1.55 -16.85 -26.66
CA GLY A 439 0.78 -15.70 -27.13
C GLY A 439 -0.62 -15.53 -26.53
N CYS A 440 -1.37 -14.57 -27.09
CA CYS A 440 -2.77 -14.34 -26.75
C CYS A 440 -3.69 -15.27 -27.55
N LEU A 441 -4.64 -15.91 -26.87
CA LEU A 441 -5.57 -16.94 -27.37
C LEU A 441 -4.94 -18.28 -27.84
N SER A 442 -3.75 -18.32 -28.44
CA SER A 442 -3.10 -19.59 -28.83
C SER A 442 -1.58 -19.51 -28.94
N GLU A 443 -0.92 -20.67 -29.08
CA GLU A 443 0.51 -20.80 -29.41
C GLU A 443 0.88 -20.18 -30.78
N GLU A 444 -0.11 -19.86 -31.63
CA GLU A 444 0.11 -19.40 -33.02
C GLU A 444 0.08 -17.87 -33.17
N ALA A 445 -0.26 -17.11 -32.12
CA ALA A 445 -0.33 -15.64 -32.14
C ALA A 445 0.74 -15.03 -31.20
N PRO A 446 2.03 -15.09 -31.58
CA PRO A 446 3.13 -14.71 -30.71
C PRO A 446 3.07 -13.22 -30.32
N TRP A 447 3.60 -12.91 -29.14
CA TRP A 447 3.77 -11.54 -28.69
C TRP A 447 4.76 -10.78 -29.58
N GLU A 448 4.36 -9.59 -30.03
CA GLU A 448 5.23 -8.67 -30.75
C GLU A 448 6.04 -7.85 -29.74
N THR A 449 7.37 -7.89 -29.84
CA THR A 449 8.26 -7.07 -29.00
C THR A 449 8.34 -5.64 -29.51
N PHE A 450 7.93 -4.68 -28.69
CA PHE A 450 8.03 -3.25 -28.97
C PHE A 450 9.16 -2.64 -28.14
N ARG A 451 10.12 -1.99 -28.82
CA ARG A 451 11.34 -1.42 -28.20
C ARG A 451 11.33 0.09 -28.29
N ARG A 452 11.65 0.81 -27.23
CA ARG A 452 11.61 2.27 -27.23
C ARG A 452 12.59 2.85 -28.25
N VAL A 453 12.15 3.89 -28.97
CA VAL A 453 13.05 4.71 -29.79
C VAL A 453 13.98 5.48 -28.87
N VAL A 454 15.26 5.14 -28.89
CA VAL A 454 16.32 5.93 -28.25
C VAL A 454 16.81 6.96 -29.27
N ASP A 455 16.42 8.22 -29.09
CA ASP A 455 16.91 9.33 -29.93
C ASP A 455 18.40 9.56 -29.65
N LEU A 456 19.26 8.89 -30.44
CA LEU A 456 20.71 9.08 -30.44
C LEU A 456 21.08 10.43 -31.09
N MET A 457 20.73 11.54 -30.43
CA MET A 457 21.28 12.88 -30.71
C MET A 457 22.71 13.05 -30.17
N GLY A 458 23.56 12.03 -30.39
CA GLY A 458 25.01 12.13 -30.23
C GLY A 458 25.65 12.50 -31.58
N GLU A 459 26.62 13.41 -31.59
CA GLU A 459 27.35 13.78 -32.80
C GLU A 459 27.95 12.55 -33.50
N TRP A 460 27.42 12.18 -34.67
CA TRP A 460 28.10 11.26 -35.59
C TRP A 460 29.32 11.97 -36.17
N ARG A 461 30.42 11.99 -35.42
CA ARG A 461 31.75 12.32 -35.95
C ARG A 461 32.13 11.26 -36.96
N VAL A 462 31.86 11.54 -38.23
CA VAL A 462 32.40 10.78 -39.36
C VAL A 462 33.92 10.89 -39.33
N SER A 463 34.57 9.89 -38.73
CA SER A 463 36.00 9.68 -38.89
C SER A 463 36.24 9.24 -40.34
N ARG A 464 36.56 10.21 -41.21
CA ARG A 464 37.20 9.89 -42.48
C ARG A 464 38.52 9.18 -42.17
N ALA A 465 38.55 7.88 -42.39
CA ALA A 465 39.79 7.15 -42.53
C ALA A 465 40.53 7.71 -43.76
N SER A 466 41.52 8.57 -43.55
CA SER A 466 42.46 9.01 -44.59
C SER A 466 43.43 7.88 -44.90
N GLY A 467 42.92 6.86 -45.61
CA GLY A 467 43.71 5.78 -46.18
C GLY A 467 44.45 6.22 -47.43
N GLU A 468 45.37 7.19 -47.31
CA GLU A 468 46.46 7.33 -48.27
C GLU A 468 47.53 6.30 -47.91
N GLY A 469 47.74 5.31 -48.78
CA GLY A 469 48.80 4.33 -48.61
C GLY A 469 50.11 4.79 -49.24
N THR A 470 51.22 4.18 -48.84
CA THR A 470 52.15 3.50 -49.76
C THR A 470 53.25 2.74 -49.00
N THR A 471 53.54 1.50 -49.44
CA THR A 471 54.84 0.76 -49.45
C THR A 471 55.79 0.88 -48.24
N GLU A 472 56.29 -0.20 -47.63
CA GLU A 472 57.10 -1.28 -48.23
C GLU A 472 57.03 -2.59 -47.41
N GLY A 473 57.32 -3.74 -48.05
CA GLY A 473 57.33 -5.08 -47.44
C GLY A 473 57.00 -6.18 -48.42
#